data_AF-A0A5C9CQ40-F1
#
_entry.id   AF-A0A5C9CQ40-F1
#
_cell.length_a   1.000
_cell.length_b   1.000
_cell.length_c   1.000
_cell.angle_alpha   90.00
_cell.angle_beta   90.00
_cell.angle_gamma   90.00
#
_symmetry.space_group_name_H-M   'P 1'
#
loop_
_entity.id
_entity.type
_entity.pdbx_description
1 polymer ?
#
loop_
_entity_poly.entity_id
_entity_poly.type
_entity_poly.pdbx_seq_one_letter_code
_entity_poly.pdbx_strand_id
1 'polypeptide(L)' 'MTESHTHQALPIAITMGDGAGIGPEIIVKAFQDAPQDCLGCFVVGDVATLR' A
#
# COMPACT_ATOMS: atom_id res chain seq x y z
N MET A 1 -24.31 -20.47 20.88
CA MET A 1 -22.92 -20.34 20.41
C MET A 1 -22.95 -19.31 19.30
N THR A 2 -22.66 -18.05 19.63
CA THR A 2 -22.60 -16.96 18.65
C THR A 2 -21.21 -16.98 18.02
N GLU A 3 -21.13 -17.39 16.76
CA GLU A 3 -19.89 -17.33 15.98
C GLU A 3 -19.58 -15.86 15.65
N SER A 4 -18.59 -15.31 16.35
CA SER A 4 -18.00 -14.00 16.03
C SER A 4 -17.34 -14.08 14.66
N HIS A 5 -18.01 -13.55 13.63
CA HIS A 5 -17.43 -13.39 12.31
C HIS A 5 -16.42 -12.25 12.36
N THR A 6 -15.12 -12.57 12.48
CA THR A 6 -14.06 -11.58 12.24
C THR A 6 -14.03 -11.31 10.74
N HIS A 7 -14.65 -10.22 10.30
CA HIS A 7 -14.53 -9.81 8.91
C HIS A 7 -13.11 -9.27 8.69
N GLN A 8 -12.21 -10.15 8.29
CA GLN A 8 -10.84 -9.77 7.97
C GLN A 8 -10.88 -8.96 6.67
N ALA A 9 -10.50 -7.68 6.76
CA ALA A 9 -10.41 -6.81 5.61
C ALA A 9 -9.38 -7.37 4.63
N LEU A 10 -9.73 -7.41 3.34
CA LEU A 10 -8.80 -7.79 2.28
C LEU A 10 -7.72 -6.71 2.12
N PRO A 11 -6.47 -7.08 1.76
CA PRO A 11 -5.42 -6.10 1.50
C PRO A 11 -5.78 -5.14 0.36
N ILE A 12 -5.27 -3.91 0.43
CA ILE A 12 -5.45 -2.88 -0.60
C ILE A 12 -4.21 -2.87 -1.50
N ALA A 13 -4.43 -2.99 -2.81
CA ALA A 13 -3.38 -2.82 -3.81
C ALA A 13 -3.29 -1.34 -4.22
N ILE A 14 -2.11 -0.75 -4.08
CA ILE A 14 -1.78 0.59 -4.56
C ILE A 14 -0.96 0.44 -5.84
N THR A 15 -1.49 0.89 -6.97
CA THR A 15 -0.75 0.87 -8.25
C THR A 15 0.23 2.03 -8.30
N MET A 16 1.47 1.76 -8.69
CA MET A 16 2.54 2.77 -8.79
C MET A 16 2.27 3.87 -9.83
N GLY A 17 1.56 3.54 -10.91
CA GLY A 17 1.39 4.42 -12.06
C GLY A 17 2.60 4.42 -12.98
N ASP A 18 2.84 5.54 -13.68
CA ASP A 18 4.02 5.74 -14.51
C ASP A 18 5.27 5.98 -13.64
N GLY A 19 6.32 5.20 -13.87
CA GLY A 19 7.58 5.29 -13.14
C GLY A 19 8.38 6.58 -13.41
N ALA A 20 8.06 7.33 -14.48
CA ALA A 20 8.63 8.65 -14.72
C ALA A 20 7.84 9.79 -14.06
N GLY A 21 6.66 9.50 -13.50
CA GLY A 21 5.85 10.45 -12.73
C GLY A 21 6.25 10.49 -11.27
N ILE A 22 5.51 11.27 -10.46
CA ILE A 22 5.77 11.45 -9.03
C ILE A 22 5.13 10.39 -8.12
N GLY A 23 4.40 9.44 -8.72
CA GLY A 23 3.68 8.39 -7.99
C GLY A 23 4.60 7.53 -7.11
N PRO A 24 5.75 7.04 -7.62
CA PRO A 24 6.72 6.29 -6.82
C PRO A 24 7.18 7.04 -5.56
N GLU A 25 7.52 8.33 -5.67
CA GLU A 25 8.00 9.13 -4.54
C GLU A 25 6.90 9.41 -3.52
N ILE A 26 5.65 9.61 -3.96
CA ILE A 26 4.49 9.76 -3.07
C ILE A 26 4.27 8.46 -2.28
N ILE A 27 4.36 7.31 -2.94
CA ILE A 27 4.21 6.00 -2.30
C ILE A 27 5.29 5.80 -1.25
N VAL A 28 6.57 6.02 -1.60
CA VAL A 28 7.68 5.87 -0.64
C VAL A 28 7.47 6.78 0.58
N LYS A 29 7.11 8.04 0.37
CA LYS A 29 6.80 8.97 1.47
C LYS A 29 5.63 8.53 2.32
N ALA A 30 4.55 8.03 1.72
CA ALA A 30 3.40 7.54 2.48
C ALA A 30 3.79 6.37 3.41
N PHE A 31 4.55 5.40 2.91
CA PHE A 31 4.99 4.26 3.73
C PHE A 31 6.05 4.65 4.78
N GLN A 32 6.86 5.69 4.54
CA GLN A 32 7.87 6.17 5.49
C GLN A 32 7.28 7.11 6.56
N ASP A 33 6.50 8.09 6.13
CA ASP A 33 6.00 9.18 6.98
C ASP A 33 4.68 8.82 7.68
N ALA A 34 3.88 7.93 7.08
CA ALA A 34 2.55 7.55 7.55
C ALA A 34 2.30 6.02 7.53
N PRO A 35 3.15 5.21 8.20
CA PRO A 35 3.04 3.76 8.16
C PRO A 35 1.73 3.22 8.72
N GLN A 36 1.12 3.91 9.70
CA GLN A 36 -0.19 3.52 10.25
C GLN A 36 -1.31 3.58 9.21
N ASP A 37 -1.24 4.52 8.28
CA ASP A 37 -2.25 4.71 7.23
C ASP A 37 -2.04 3.73 6.06
N CYS A 38 -0.85 3.14 5.98
CA CYS A 38 -0.49 2.13 4.98
C CYS A 38 -0.68 0.69 5.48
N LEU A 39 -1.22 0.48 6.68
CA LEU A 39 -1.47 -0.86 7.21
C LEU A 39 -2.48 -1.62 6.34
N GLY A 40 -2.10 -2.84 5.93
CA GLY A 40 -2.92 -3.65 5.03
C GLY A 40 -2.83 -3.24 3.56
N CYS A 41 -1.99 -2.26 3.22
CA CYS A 41 -1.71 -1.89 1.84
C CYS A 41 -0.43 -2.57 1.33
N PHE A 42 -0.38 -2.81 0.02
CA PHE A 42 0.85 -3.20 -0.69
C PHE A 42 0.92 -2.50 -2.04
N VAL A 43 2.13 -2.36 -2.58
CA VAL A 43 2.36 -1.65 -3.84
C VAL A 43 2.49 -2.65 -4.99
N VAL A 44 1.83 -2.35 -6.10
CA VAL A 44 1.96 -3.06 -7.38
C VAL A 44 2.69 -2.13 -8.34
N GLY A 45 3.92 -2.49 -8.70
CA GLY A 45 4.77 -1.69 -9.57
C GLY A 45 6.16 -2.28 -9.71
N ASP A 46 7.09 -1.48 -10.26
CA ASP A 46 8.49 -1.85 -10.37
C ASP A 46 9.27 -1.48 -9.10
N VAL A 47 9.83 -2.49 -8.45
CA VAL A 47 10.62 -2.33 -7.22
C VAL A 47 11.90 -1.53 -7.47
N ALA A 48 12.48 -1.57 -8.68
CA ALA A 48 13.69 -0.81 -8.97
C ALA A 48 13.44 0.71 -8.97
N THR A 49 12.21 1.15 -9.26
CA THR A 49 11.77 2.55 -9.20
C THR A 49 11.52 3.02 -7.75
N LEU A 50 11.28 2.11 -6.80
CA LEU A 50 10.95 2.41 -5.40
C LEU A 50 12.13 2.23 -4.41
N ARG A 51 13.36 2.32 -4.89
CA ARG A 51 14.59 2.14 -4.07
C ARG A 51 14.91 3.37 -3.22
#